data_AF-A0A7K4TS31-F1
#
_entry.id   AF-A0A7K4TS31-F1
#
_cell.length_a   1.000
_cell.length_b   1.000
_cell.length_c   1.000
_cell.angle_alpha   90.00
_cell.angle_beta   90.00
_cell.angle_gamma   90.00
#
_symmetry.space_group_name_H-M   'P 1'
#
loop_
_entity.id
_entity.type
_entity.pdbx_description
1 polymer ?
#
loop_
_entity_poly.entity_id
_entity_poly.type
_entity_poly.pdbx_seq_one_letter_code
_entity_poly.pdbx_strand_id
1 'polypeptide(L)'
;MEAVLGQVEQLPALLAVSRSALVRDWDSLTLDRALEWARYFQHLHDRFCARPQLREALGRRLRRSQPYPPLGFPALGRCPQLLGLALLETRALPPAACRRQLLLSRLREERQEGGEAAGQRRWLSRLLEQLPQPRALEVVAAALALLKQAADADRDGSSPGGSPASAAGDACTAGLLLSWLLGSQERFSAFCLCLPCSRLAFLAGLYPQLSRSYLDLLTCWGSHLHYDPLQGRWVKSCRDKAEVSWEELKERFSCLCQGSGMLKEQTQAALKLLSAQDGDYKVCGLSVWADLLMEV
;
A
#
# COMPACT_ATOMS: atom_id res chain seq x y z
N MET A 1 -8.80 39.05 10.23
CA MET A 1 -9.84 38.12 9.75
C MET A 1 -9.77 37.97 8.23
N GLU A 2 -9.63 39.06 7.48
CA GLU A 2 -9.44 39.04 6.00
C GLU A 2 -8.33 38.10 5.50
N ALA A 3 -7.15 38.09 6.14
CA ALA A 3 -6.07 37.18 5.76
C ALA A 3 -6.46 35.69 5.82
N VAL A 4 -7.25 35.29 6.83
CA VAL A 4 -7.75 33.91 6.97
C VAL A 4 -8.79 33.59 5.89
N LEU A 5 -9.62 34.57 5.53
CA LEU A 5 -10.61 34.40 4.46
C LEU A 5 -9.93 34.24 3.10
N GLY A 6 -8.89 35.03 2.81
CA GLY A 6 -8.11 34.92 1.57
C GLY A 6 -7.38 33.57 1.45
N GLN A 7 -6.88 33.03 2.56
CA GLN A 7 -6.28 31.68 2.58
C GLN A 7 -7.30 30.58 2.30
N VAL A 8 -8.50 30.70 2.85
CA VAL A 8 -9.60 29.74 2.64
C VAL A 8 -10.11 29.75 1.19
N GLU A 9 -10.04 30.88 0.50
CA GLU A 9 -10.36 30.97 -0.93
C GLU A 9 -9.38 30.20 -1.83
N GLN A 10 -8.17 29.88 -1.36
CA GLN A 10 -7.17 29.11 -2.13
C GLN A 10 -7.39 27.59 -2.05
N LEU A 11 -8.15 27.11 -1.05
CA LEU A 11 -8.41 25.68 -0.83
C LEU A 11 -8.96 24.96 -2.08
N PRO A 12 -9.94 25.50 -2.82
CA PRO A 12 -10.46 24.82 -3.98
C PRO A 12 -9.46 24.76 -5.14
N ALA A 13 -8.60 25.78 -5.29
CA ALA A 13 -7.52 25.78 -6.26
C ALA A 13 -6.46 24.71 -5.90
N LEU A 14 -6.09 24.60 -4.63
CA LEU A 14 -5.19 23.56 -4.14
C LEU A 14 -5.73 22.15 -4.44
N LEU A 15 -7.04 21.92 -4.21
CA LEU A 15 -7.70 20.65 -4.53
C LEU A 15 -7.82 20.39 -6.05
N ALA A 16 -7.97 21.43 -6.86
CA ALA A 16 -7.98 21.29 -8.31
C ALA A 16 -6.58 20.93 -8.84
N VAL A 17 -5.54 21.61 -8.35
CA VAL A 17 -4.15 21.31 -8.73
C VAL A 17 -3.77 19.90 -8.30
N SER A 18 -4.14 19.47 -7.08
CA SER A 18 -3.84 18.13 -6.58
C SER A 18 -4.50 16.98 -7.35
N ARG A 19 -5.59 17.27 -8.09
CA ARG A 19 -6.27 16.35 -9.02
C ARG A 19 -5.75 16.40 -10.45
N SER A 20 -4.77 17.26 -10.74
CA SER A 20 -4.32 17.55 -12.10
C SER A 20 -2.95 16.94 -12.42
N ALA A 21 -2.56 17.00 -13.69
CA ALA A 21 -1.24 16.57 -14.12
C ALA A 21 -0.09 17.43 -13.57
N LEU A 22 -0.38 18.62 -13.05
CA LEU A 22 0.61 19.57 -12.51
C LEU A 22 1.33 19.02 -11.27
N VAL A 23 0.77 18.00 -10.62
CA VAL A 23 1.42 17.35 -9.48
C VAL A 23 2.65 16.54 -9.88
N ARG A 24 2.86 16.33 -11.20
CA ARG A 24 4.06 15.67 -11.72
C ARG A 24 5.35 16.37 -11.30
N ASP A 25 5.30 17.69 -11.18
CA ASP A 25 6.48 18.51 -10.91
C ASP A 25 6.61 18.87 -9.42
N TRP A 26 5.78 18.27 -8.54
CA TRP A 26 5.85 18.50 -7.10
C TRP A 26 7.00 17.70 -6.50
N ASP A 27 7.90 18.41 -5.81
CA ASP A 27 8.92 17.82 -4.95
C ASP A 27 8.35 17.45 -3.56
N SER A 28 9.15 16.76 -2.74
CA SER A 28 8.75 16.34 -1.39
C SER A 28 8.36 17.53 -0.52
N LEU A 29 9.07 18.65 -0.64
CA LEU A 29 8.81 19.87 0.12
C LEU A 29 7.46 20.49 -0.26
N THR A 30 7.12 20.57 -1.54
CA THR A 30 5.83 21.08 -2.02
C THR A 30 4.69 20.20 -1.52
N LEU A 31 4.89 18.88 -1.51
CA LEU A 31 3.91 17.95 -0.96
C LEU A 31 3.72 18.13 0.55
N ASP A 32 4.80 18.23 1.31
CA ASP A 32 4.75 18.46 2.76
C ASP A 32 4.05 19.78 3.10
N ARG A 33 4.37 20.86 2.36
CA ARG A 33 3.66 22.15 2.49
C ARG A 33 2.18 22.03 2.17
N ALA A 34 1.81 21.32 1.11
CA ALA A 34 0.39 21.09 0.78
C ALA A 34 -0.34 20.35 1.90
N LEU A 35 0.32 19.39 2.56
CA LEU A 35 -0.24 18.68 3.71
C LEU A 35 -0.35 19.56 4.94
N GLU A 36 0.63 20.42 5.21
CA GLU A 36 0.56 21.44 6.26
C GLU A 36 -0.60 22.40 6.05
N TRP A 37 -0.85 22.84 4.82
CA TRP A 37 -2.03 23.64 4.47
C TRP A 37 -3.32 22.89 4.80
N ALA A 38 -3.41 21.60 4.47
CA ALA A 38 -4.58 20.80 4.78
C ALA A 38 -4.84 20.73 6.30
N ARG A 39 -3.78 20.58 7.11
CA ARG A 39 -3.86 20.59 8.58
C ARG A 39 -4.28 21.96 9.11
N TYR A 40 -3.75 23.03 8.53
CA TYR A 40 -4.15 24.39 8.88
C TYR A 40 -5.65 24.59 8.68
N PHE A 41 -6.22 24.10 7.57
CA PHE A 41 -7.67 24.17 7.33
C PHE A 41 -8.49 23.32 8.30
N GLN A 42 -8.02 22.14 8.69
CA GLN A 42 -8.67 21.34 9.74
C GLN A 42 -8.65 22.08 11.09
N HIS A 43 -7.51 22.63 11.48
CA HIS A 43 -7.40 23.41 12.72
C HIS A 43 -8.33 24.64 12.72
N LEU A 44 -8.45 25.33 11.58
CA LEU A 44 -9.42 26.41 11.42
C LEU A 44 -10.86 25.91 11.59
N HIS A 45 -11.20 24.76 11.02
CA HIS A 45 -12.51 24.16 11.19
C HIS A 45 -12.82 23.92 12.67
N ASP A 46 -11.92 23.26 13.39
CA ASP A 46 -12.16 22.86 14.78
C ASP A 46 -12.24 24.08 15.71
N ARG A 47 -11.45 25.13 15.41
CA ARG A 47 -11.51 26.40 16.15
C ARG A 47 -12.82 27.16 15.92
N PHE A 48 -13.41 27.05 14.73
CA PHE A 48 -14.56 27.87 14.33
C PHE A 48 -15.88 27.09 14.21
N CYS A 49 -15.88 25.78 14.43
CA CYS A 49 -17.06 24.93 14.29
C CYS A 49 -18.19 25.34 15.25
N ALA A 50 -17.85 25.76 16.47
CA ALA A 50 -18.78 26.23 17.49
C ALA A 50 -19.24 27.69 17.30
N ARG A 51 -18.76 28.40 16.27
CA ARG A 51 -19.03 29.83 16.04
C ARG A 51 -19.83 30.05 14.76
N PRO A 52 -21.18 30.14 14.84
CA PRO A 52 -22.06 30.07 13.66
C PRO A 52 -21.83 31.19 12.64
N GLN A 53 -21.57 32.42 13.10
CA GLN A 53 -21.31 33.56 12.21
C GLN A 53 -20.02 33.40 11.40
N LEU A 54 -18.94 32.92 12.04
CA LEU A 54 -17.65 32.69 11.38
C LEU A 54 -17.70 31.47 10.45
N ARG A 55 -18.39 30.41 10.87
CA ARG A 55 -18.68 29.24 10.04
C ARG A 55 -19.36 29.63 8.73
N GLU A 56 -20.36 30.49 8.81
CA GLU A 56 -21.13 30.92 7.65
C GLU A 56 -20.34 31.86 6.75
N ALA A 57 -19.53 32.77 7.32
CA ALA A 57 -18.62 33.63 6.56
C ALA A 57 -17.58 32.81 5.77
N LEU A 58 -16.94 31.85 6.42
CA LEU A 58 -15.97 30.93 5.80
C LEU A 58 -16.62 30.07 4.72
N GLY A 59 -17.80 29.51 4.99
CA GLY A 59 -18.56 28.72 4.02
C GLY A 59 -19.06 29.53 2.83
N ARG A 60 -19.43 30.81 3.02
CA ARG A 60 -19.79 31.72 1.91
C ARG A 60 -18.59 32.03 1.02
N ARG A 61 -17.42 32.24 1.61
CA ARG A 61 -16.17 32.47 0.87
C ARG A 61 -15.76 31.26 0.03
N LEU A 62 -15.76 30.05 0.59
CA LEU A 62 -15.47 28.81 -0.16
C LEU A 62 -16.39 28.61 -1.37
N ARG A 63 -17.67 28.93 -1.22
CA ARG A 63 -18.67 28.80 -2.30
C ARG A 63 -18.49 29.83 -3.41
N ARG A 64 -17.97 31.03 -3.12
CA ARG A 64 -17.70 32.06 -4.14
C ARG A 64 -16.56 31.67 -5.08
N SER A 65 -15.60 30.88 -4.59
CA SER A 65 -14.39 30.53 -5.33
C SER A 65 -14.54 29.34 -6.28
N GLN A 66 -15.74 28.76 -6.45
CA GLN A 66 -15.96 27.53 -7.24
C GLN A 66 -17.28 27.54 -8.02
N PRO A 67 -17.30 27.08 -9.29
CA PRO A 67 -18.54 26.80 -10.01
C PRO A 67 -19.27 25.56 -9.47
N TYR A 68 -18.65 24.36 -9.41
CA TYR A 68 -19.26 23.12 -8.89
C TYR A 68 -18.22 21.99 -8.69
N PRO A 69 -18.39 21.05 -7.72
CA PRO A 69 -19.35 21.06 -6.62
C PRO A 69 -18.90 22.00 -5.48
N PRO A 70 -19.84 22.73 -4.85
CA PRO A 70 -19.49 23.73 -3.84
C PRO A 70 -18.90 23.08 -2.58
N LEU A 71 -17.67 23.46 -2.24
CA LEU A 71 -17.06 23.09 -0.97
C LEU A 71 -17.71 23.92 0.15
N GLY A 72 -18.37 23.24 1.08
CA GLY A 72 -18.93 23.87 2.28
C GLY A 72 -17.91 23.96 3.41
N PHE A 73 -18.27 24.65 4.51
CA PHE A 73 -17.44 24.69 5.72
C PHE A 73 -16.98 23.30 6.23
N PRO A 74 -17.80 22.23 6.19
CA PRO A 74 -17.34 20.89 6.60
C PRO A 74 -16.23 20.31 5.71
N ALA A 75 -15.91 20.92 4.57
CA ALA A 75 -14.77 20.54 3.75
C ALA A 75 -13.44 20.99 4.37
N LEU A 76 -13.43 22.01 5.25
CA LEU A 76 -12.23 22.44 5.96
C LEU A 76 -11.76 21.37 6.95
N GLY A 77 -12.68 20.84 7.76
CA GLY A 77 -12.39 19.74 8.68
C GLY A 77 -12.01 18.44 7.96
N ARG A 78 -12.49 18.26 6.73
CA ARG A 78 -12.17 17.11 5.87
C ARG A 78 -11.05 17.38 4.87
N CYS A 79 -10.44 18.56 4.91
CA CYS A 79 -9.44 18.98 3.92
C CYS A 79 -8.24 18.02 3.85
N PRO A 80 -7.71 17.52 4.98
CA PRO A 80 -6.64 16.55 4.92
C PRO A 80 -7.05 15.26 4.16
N GLN A 81 -8.25 14.74 4.42
CA GLN A 81 -8.76 13.55 3.73
C GLN A 81 -9.00 13.82 2.24
N LEU A 82 -9.60 14.97 1.90
CA LEU A 82 -9.89 15.37 0.52
C LEU A 82 -8.63 15.58 -0.32
N LEU A 83 -7.63 16.27 0.24
CA LEU A 83 -6.34 16.47 -0.42
C LEU A 83 -5.61 15.14 -0.60
N GLY A 84 -5.69 14.26 0.41
CA GLY A 84 -5.05 12.96 0.35
C GLY A 84 -5.64 12.04 -0.71
N LEU A 85 -6.96 11.95 -0.76
CA LEU A 85 -7.67 11.22 -1.82
C LEU A 85 -7.32 11.79 -3.20
N ALA A 86 -7.39 13.11 -3.38
CA ALA A 86 -7.05 13.76 -4.63
C ALA A 86 -5.63 13.41 -5.12
N LEU A 87 -4.64 13.44 -4.22
CA LEU A 87 -3.25 13.11 -4.54
C LEU A 87 -3.06 11.61 -4.83
N LEU A 88 -3.77 10.72 -4.12
CA LEU A 88 -3.75 9.28 -4.37
C LEU A 88 -4.45 8.88 -5.68
N GLU A 89 -5.50 9.60 -6.07
CA GLU A 89 -6.23 9.42 -7.33
C GLU A 89 -5.44 9.93 -8.55
N THR A 90 -4.49 10.84 -8.37
CA THR A 90 -3.75 11.44 -9.49
C THR A 90 -2.65 10.51 -10.02
N ARG A 91 -2.79 10.07 -11.28
CA ARG A 91 -1.79 9.24 -11.99
C ARG A 91 -0.46 9.95 -12.18
N ALA A 92 -0.50 11.27 -12.31
CA ALA A 92 0.66 12.11 -12.61
C ALA A 92 1.60 12.29 -11.42
N LEU A 93 1.16 11.94 -10.21
CA LEU A 93 1.95 12.04 -8.99
C LEU A 93 3.12 11.02 -9.05
N PRO A 94 4.39 11.46 -9.17
CA PRO A 94 5.56 10.58 -9.20
C PRO A 94 6.16 10.45 -7.78
N PRO A 95 7.13 9.54 -7.58
CA PRO A 95 6.96 8.10 -7.42
C PRO A 95 6.16 7.72 -6.15
N ALA A 96 6.04 6.42 -5.89
CA ALA A 96 5.57 5.76 -4.66
C ALA A 96 5.84 6.51 -3.33
N ALA A 97 6.93 7.27 -3.25
CA ALA A 97 7.34 8.05 -2.07
C ALA A 97 6.35 9.14 -1.62
N CYS A 98 5.68 9.82 -2.55
CA CYS A 98 4.72 10.90 -2.24
C CYS A 98 3.35 10.35 -1.83
N ARG A 99 2.85 9.31 -2.51
CA ARG A 99 1.66 8.55 -2.09
C ARG A 99 1.86 7.89 -0.72
N ARG A 100 3.08 7.42 -0.46
CA ARG A 100 3.52 6.91 0.83
C ARG A 100 3.49 7.99 1.92
N GLN A 101 4.15 9.13 1.71
CA GLN A 101 4.27 10.18 2.75
C GLN A 101 2.89 10.56 3.28
N LEU A 102 1.93 10.58 2.37
CA LEU A 102 0.54 10.92 2.62
C LEU A 102 -0.22 9.86 3.41
N LEU A 103 -0.01 8.58 3.08
CA LEU A 103 -0.59 7.47 3.83
C LEU A 103 -0.01 7.40 5.25
N LEU A 104 1.29 7.64 5.39
CA LEU A 104 2.00 7.68 6.68
C LEU A 104 1.61 8.89 7.53
N SER A 105 1.47 10.08 6.93
CA SER A 105 1.05 11.28 7.66
C SER A 105 -0.37 11.12 8.23
N ARG A 106 -1.26 10.48 7.47
CA ARG A 106 -2.66 10.26 7.91
C ARG A 106 -2.77 9.19 9.00
N LEU A 107 -1.99 8.12 8.90
CA LEU A 107 -1.97 7.09 9.95
C LEU A 107 -1.38 7.60 11.27
N ARG A 108 -0.41 8.53 11.22
CA ARG A 108 0.14 9.18 12.41
C ARG A 108 -0.87 10.16 13.06
N GLU A 109 -1.69 10.82 12.26
CA GLU A 109 -2.71 11.76 12.74
C GLU A 109 -3.89 11.06 13.44
N GLU A 110 -4.44 9.98 12.87
CA GLU A 110 -5.47 9.16 13.52
C GLU A 110 -4.98 8.52 14.84
N ARG A 111 -3.66 8.43 15.06
CA ARG A 111 -3.05 7.98 16.32
C ARG A 111 -3.01 9.08 17.38
N GLN A 112 -2.86 10.34 16.98
CA GLN A 112 -2.81 11.48 17.89
C GLN A 112 -4.19 11.96 18.32
N GLU A 113 -5.23 11.75 17.51
CA GLU A 113 -6.62 12.09 17.84
C GLU A 113 -7.32 11.07 18.77
N GLY A 114 -6.58 10.12 19.35
CA GLY A 114 -7.12 9.13 20.29
C GLY A 114 -7.92 8.00 19.63
N GLY A 115 -7.79 7.82 18.31
CA GLY A 115 -8.41 6.72 17.58
C GLY A 115 -7.86 5.36 18.03
N GLU A 116 -8.73 4.50 18.54
CA GLU A 116 -8.41 3.09 18.76
C GLU A 116 -7.83 2.48 17.47
N ALA A 117 -6.93 1.49 17.57
CA ALA A 117 -6.37 0.80 16.41
C ALA A 117 -7.46 0.26 15.45
N ALA A 118 -8.65 -0.05 15.98
CA ALA A 118 -9.83 -0.43 15.19
C ALA A 118 -10.43 0.72 14.36
N GLY A 119 -10.34 1.97 14.82
CA GLY A 119 -10.73 3.17 14.06
C GLY A 119 -9.80 3.41 12.87
N GLN A 120 -8.49 3.32 13.10
CA GLN A 120 -7.46 3.42 12.06
C GLN A 120 -7.62 2.37 10.97
N ARG A 121 -7.88 1.11 11.35
CA ARG A 121 -8.17 0.03 10.38
C ARG A 121 -9.40 0.35 9.54
N ARG A 122 -10.50 0.76 10.17
CA ARG A 122 -11.75 1.12 9.46
C ARG A 122 -11.59 2.32 8.54
N TRP A 123 -10.76 3.29 8.91
CA TRP A 123 -10.44 4.42 8.03
C TRP A 123 -9.60 3.96 6.84
N LEU A 124 -8.53 3.20 7.08
CA LEU A 124 -7.63 2.69 6.04
C LEU A 124 -8.38 1.79 5.05
N SER A 125 -9.25 0.89 5.52
CA SER A 125 -10.11 0.10 4.64
C SER A 125 -10.95 0.97 3.73
N ARG A 126 -11.67 1.95 4.28
CA ARG A 126 -12.53 2.85 3.50
C ARG A 126 -11.74 3.67 2.48
N LEU A 127 -10.54 4.13 2.84
CA LEU A 127 -9.68 4.88 1.93
C LEU A 127 -9.23 4.01 0.75
N LEU A 128 -8.74 2.80 1.04
CA LEU A 128 -8.21 1.90 0.01
C LEU A 128 -9.32 1.32 -0.88
N GLU A 129 -10.52 1.12 -0.34
CA GLU A 129 -11.71 0.70 -1.10
C GLU A 129 -12.24 1.78 -2.05
N GLN A 130 -11.96 3.06 -1.78
CA GLN A 130 -12.31 4.16 -2.69
C GLN A 130 -11.36 4.29 -3.88
N LEU A 131 -10.17 3.67 -3.80
CA LEU A 131 -9.19 3.68 -4.88
C LEU A 131 -9.43 2.53 -5.86
N PRO A 132 -9.13 2.69 -7.16
CA PRO A 132 -9.08 1.57 -8.09
C PRO A 132 -8.13 0.48 -7.56
N GLN A 133 -8.59 -0.76 -7.51
CA GLN A 133 -7.89 -1.90 -6.89
C GLN A 133 -6.38 -1.98 -7.22
N PRO A 134 -5.91 -1.96 -8.48
CA PRO A 134 -4.47 -2.06 -8.77
C PRO A 134 -3.66 -0.95 -8.11
N ARG A 135 -4.23 0.25 -7.97
CA ARG A 135 -3.54 1.38 -7.33
C ARG A 135 -3.46 1.24 -5.82
N ALA A 136 -4.53 0.75 -5.19
CA ALA A 136 -4.52 0.49 -3.75
C ALA A 136 -3.39 -0.49 -3.40
N LEU A 137 -3.23 -1.54 -4.21
CA LEU A 137 -2.20 -2.58 -4.04
C LEU A 137 -0.79 -2.01 -4.23
N GLU A 138 -0.55 -1.22 -5.28
CA GLU A 138 0.74 -0.55 -5.49
C GLU A 138 1.13 0.38 -4.34
N VAL A 139 0.16 1.15 -3.83
CA VAL A 139 0.39 2.08 -2.71
C VAL A 139 0.74 1.32 -1.44
N VAL A 140 0.05 0.22 -1.15
CA VAL A 140 0.34 -0.64 0.00
C VAL A 140 1.74 -1.26 -0.11
N ALA A 141 2.10 -1.79 -1.27
CA ALA A 141 3.43 -2.38 -1.52
C ALA A 141 4.55 -1.35 -1.29
N ALA A 142 4.37 -0.15 -1.82
CA ALA A 142 5.29 0.97 -1.63
C ALA A 142 5.43 1.39 -0.16
N ALA A 143 4.30 1.48 0.56
CA ALA A 143 4.29 1.88 1.97
C ALA A 143 5.06 0.86 2.83
N LEU A 144 4.84 -0.44 2.62
CA LEU A 144 5.54 -1.51 3.31
C LEU A 144 7.06 -1.45 3.06
N ALA A 145 7.49 -1.33 1.81
CA ALA A 145 8.92 -1.27 1.48
C ALA A 145 9.65 -0.13 2.24
N LEU A 146 9.01 1.02 2.38
CA LEU A 146 9.63 2.23 2.92
C LEU A 146 9.58 2.30 4.46
N LEU A 147 8.54 1.74 5.09
CA LEU A 147 8.50 1.59 6.55
C LEU A 147 9.69 0.78 7.07
N LYS A 148 10.13 -0.21 6.30
CA LYS A 148 11.29 -1.03 6.65
C LYS A 148 12.61 -0.28 6.43
N GLN A 149 12.75 0.42 5.30
CA GLN A 149 13.94 1.24 5.02
C GLN A 149 14.16 2.34 6.06
N ALA A 150 13.07 2.98 6.53
CA ALA A 150 13.17 3.98 7.61
C ALA A 150 13.62 3.35 8.93
N ALA A 151 13.11 2.16 9.27
CA ALA A 151 13.52 1.45 10.48
C ALA A 151 15.00 1.01 10.44
N ASP A 152 15.52 0.66 9.27
CA ASP A 152 16.92 0.26 9.11
C ASP A 152 17.87 1.49 9.06
N ALA A 153 17.45 2.61 8.45
CA ALA A 153 18.20 3.87 8.46
C ALA A 153 18.40 4.47 9.88
N ASP A 154 17.40 4.28 10.76
CA ASP A 154 17.48 4.70 12.16
C ASP A 154 18.44 3.82 12.99
N ARG A 155 18.70 2.58 12.54
CA ARG A 155 19.66 1.65 13.17
C ARG A 155 21.10 1.91 12.77
N ASP A 156 21.34 2.41 11.56
CA ASP A 156 22.69 2.67 11.03
C ASP A 156 23.28 4.03 11.51
N GLY A 157 22.65 4.69 12.48
CA GLY A 157 23.22 5.83 13.21
C GLY A 157 23.46 7.11 12.40
N SER A 158 22.98 7.18 11.15
CA SER A 158 23.25 8.31 10.24
C SER A 158 22.29 9.50 10.42
N SER A 159 21.26 9.39 11.27
CA SER A 159 20.39 10.51 11.67
C SER A 159 20.60 10.88 13.14
N PRO A 160 21.12 12.10 13.44
CA PRO A 160 21.25 12.57 14.81
C PRO A 160 19.88 13.03 15.31
N GLY A 161 19.00 12.10 15.70
CA GLY A 161 17.68 12.46 16.24
C GLY A 161 16.57 11.41 16.21
N GLY A 162 16.87 10.15 15.85
CA GLY A 162 15.90 9.05 15.85
C GLY A 162 15.26 8.82 17.23
N SER A 163 14.04 9.29 17.43
CA SER A 163 13.31 9.04 18.68
C SER A 163 12.70 7.63 18.62
N PRO A 164 12.88 6.76 19.64
CA PRO A 164 12.40 5.37 19.63
C PRO A 164 10.88 5.24 19.47
N ALA A 165 10.13 6.33 19.71
CA ALA A 165 8.70 6.41 19.46
C ALA A 165 8.32 6.36 17.95
N SER A 166 9.23 6.76 17.04
CA SER A 166 9.01 6.74 15.59
C SER A 166 9.09 5.31 15.04
N ALA A 167 10.13 4.55 15.42
CA ALA A 167 10.32 3.16 14.99
C ALA A 167 9.16 2.24 15.44
N ALA A 168 8.66 2.43 16.66
CA ALA A 168 7.49 1.71 17.16
C ALA A 168 6.19 2.07 16.39
N GLY A 169 6.07 3.33 15.95
CA GLY A 169 4.94 3.79 15.12
C GLY A 169 4.96 3.18 13.72
N ASP A 170 6.14 3.05 13.12
CA ASP A 170 6.32 2.50 11.78
C ASP A 170 6.04 0.98 11.75
N ALA A 171 6.48 0.24 12.78
CA ALA A 171 6.12 -1.16 12.96
C ALA A 171 4.60 -1.37 13.14
N CYS A 172 3.94 -0.51 13.92
CA CYS A 172 2.48 -0.54 14.09
C CYS A 172 1.75 -0.31 12.75
N THR A 173 2.22 0.67 11.97
CA THR A 173 1.67 1.03 10.66
C THR A 173 1.82 -0.13 9.66
N ALA A 174 2.97 -0.80 9.64
CA ALA A 174 3.18 -1.98 8.80
C ALA A 174 2.22 -3.11 9.20
N GLY A 175 2.01 -3.33 10.50
CA GLY A 175 1.05 -4.30 11.01
C GLY A 175 -0.40 -4.02 10.56
N LEU A 176 -0.81 -2.76 10.54
CA LEU A 176 -2.14 -2.36 10.03
C LEU A 176 -2.30 -2.69 8.55
N LEU A 177 -1.31 -2.31 7.73
CA LEU A 177 -1.31 -2.59 6.28
C LEU A 177 -1.33 -4.08 5.97
N LEU A 178 -0.50 -4.86 6.68
CA LEU A 178 -0.48 -6.32 6.54
C LEU A 178 -1.81 -6.95 6.97
N SER A 179 -2.41 -6.49 8.08
CA SER A 179 -3.70 -7.02 8.54
C SER A 179 -4.83 -6.73 7.55
N TRP A 180 -4.80 -5.57 6.89
CA TRP A 180 -5.75 -5.23 5.83
C TRP A 180 -5.52 -6.09 4.59
N LEU A 181 -4.26 -6.27 4.17
CA LEU A 181 -3.90 -7.03 2.98
C LEU A 181 -4.25 -8.52 3.14
N LEU A 182 -3.82 -9.12 4.24
CA LEU A 182 -3.98 -10.56 4.53
C LEU A 182 -5.39 -10.90 5.05
N GLY A 183 -6.22 -9.90 5.35
CA GLY A 183 -7.60 -10.10 5.80
C GLY A 183 -8.57 -10.55 4.71
N SER A 184 -8.15 -10.60 3.43
CA SER A 184 -8.96 -11.07 2.31
C SER A 184 -8.08 -11.84 1.32
N GLN A 185 -8.42 -13.11 1.08
CA GLN A 185 -7.69 -13.97 0.16
C GLN A 185 -7.68 -13.43 -1.27
N GLU A 186 -8.83 -12.97 -1.77
CA GLU A 186 -8.96 -12.40 -3.12
C GLU A 186 -8.08 -11.14 -3.29
N ARG A 187 -8.06 -10.28 -2.27
CA ARG A 187 -7.22 -9.08 -2.25
C ARG A 187 -5.74 -9.43 -2.24
N PHE A 188 -5.36 -10.42 -1.45
CA PHE A 188 -3.97 -10.87 -1.39
C PHE A 188 -3.52 -11.57 -2.67
N SER A 189 -4.37 -12.39 -3.28
CA SER A 189 -4.12 -12.94 -4.62
C SER A 189 -3.93 -11.82 -5.64
N ALA A 190 -4.86 -10.86 -5.71
CA ALA A 190 -4.74 -9.71 -6.61
C ALA A 190 -3.46 -8.91 -6.38
N PHE A 191 -3.05 -8.72 -5.12
CA PHE A 191 -1.76 -8.10 -4.76
C PHE A 191 -0.57 -8.84 -5.38
N CYS A 192 -0.54 -10.17 -5.22
CA CYS A 192 0.52 -11.01 -5.75
C CYS A 192 0.51 -11.08 -7.29
N LEU A 193 -0.67 -11.03 -7.93
CA LEU A 193 -0.78 -11.01 -9.39
C LEU A 193 -0.39 -9.65 -10.00
N CYS A 194 -0.66 -8.53 -9.30
CA CYS A 194 -0.37 -7.20 -9.82
C CYS A 194 1.10 -6.78 -9.71
N LEU A 195 1.88 -7.38 -8.82
CA LEU A 195 3.24 -6.94 -8.51
C LEU A 195 4.30 -7.80 -9.20
N PRO A 196 5.41 -7.20 -9.68
CA PRO A 196 6.57 -7.95 -10.18
C PRO A 196 7.16 -8.89 -9.13
N CYS A 197 7.65 -10.06 -9.56
CA CYS A 197 8.21 -11.11 -8.70
C CYS A 197 9.35 -10.61 -7.80
N SER A 198 10.20 -9.72 -8.31
CA SER A 198 11.29 -9.10 -7.54
C SER A 198 10.80 -8.24 -6.37
N ARG A 199 9.69 -7.51 -6.54
CA ARG A 199 9.07 -6.71 -5.47
C ARG A 199 8.41 -7.59 -4.43
N LEU A 200 7.76 -8.68 -4.84
CA LEU A 200 7.17 -9.63 -3.91
C LEU A 200 8.24 -10.36 -3.09
N ALA A 201 9.33 -10.80 -3.72
CA ALA A 201 10.45 -11.42 -3.02
C ALA A 201 11.10 -10.45 -2.02
N PHE A 202 11.27 -9.18 -2.41
CA PHE A 202 11.73 -8.14 -1.50
C PHE A 202 10.81 -8.00 -0.28
N LEU A 203 9.50 -7.82 -0.48
CA LEU A 203 8.53 -7.67 0.61
C LEU A 203 8.41 -8.93 1.49
N ALA A 204 8.47 -10.12 0.90
CA ALA A 204 8.47 -11.39 1.63
C ALA A 204 9.71 -11.52 2.51
N GLY A 205 10.87 -11.05 2.04
CA GLY A 205 12.10 -11.01 2.81
C GLY A 205 12.05 -10.05 4.01
N LEU A 206 11.23 -9.00 3.91
CA LEU A 206 11.04 -8.01 4.98
C LEU A 206 9.98 -8.43 6.01
N TYR A 207 8.93 -9.13 5.57
CA TYR A 207 7.75 -9.43 6.38
C TYR A 207 7.45 -10.93 6.40
N PRO A 208 7.82 -11.67 7.47
CA PRO A 208 7.62 -13.12 7.56
C PRO A 208 6.17 -13.58 7.41
N GLN A 209 5.20 -12.77 7.86
CA GLN A 209 3.76 -13.06 7.71
C GLN A 209 3.33 -13.05 6.23
N LEU A 210 3.89 -12.13 5.44
CA LEU A 210 3.67 -12.04 4.01
C LEU A 210 4.35 -13.22 3.29
N SER A 211 5.58 -13.55 3.68
CA SER A 211 6.31 -14.70 3.13
C SER A 211 5.52 -16.00 3.26
N ARG A 212 5.05 -16.33 4.47
CA ARG A 212 4.25 -17.54 4.72
C ARG A 212 2.98 -17.57 3.88
N SER A 213 2.19 -16.49 3.93
CA SER A 213 0.94 -16.40 3.17
C SER A 213 1.18 -16.50 1.66
N TYR A 214 2.28 -15.93 1.17
CA TYR A 214 2.63 -16.00 -0.26
C TYR A 214 3.07 -17.40 -0.67
N LEU A 215 3.87 -18.10 0.14
CA LEU A 215 4.22 -19.50 -0.12
C LEU A 215 2.98 -20.41 -0.11
N ASP A 216 2.04 -20.21 0.83
CA ASP A 216 0.77 -20.96 0.87
C ASP A 216 -0.06 -20.69 -0.40
N LEU A 217 -0.10 -19.44 -0.87
CA LEU A 217 -0.78 -19.05 -2.11
C LEU A 217 -0.13 -19.70 -3.34
N LEU A 218 1.20 -19.66 -3.45
CA LEU A 218 1.93 -20.30 -4.55
C LEU A 218 1.74 -21.82 -4.54
N THR A 219 1.70 -22.42 -3.34
CA THR A 219 1.42 -23.85 -3.16
C THR A 219 0.02 -24.18 -3.65
N CYS A 220 -0.97 -23.36 -3.29
CA CYS A 220 -2.34 -23.49 -3.80
C CYS A 220 -2.40 -23.36 -5.32
N TRP A 221 -1.71 -22.38 -5.92
CA TRP A 221 -1.71 -22.23 -7.37
C TRP A 221 -1.04 -23.41 -8.09
N GLY A 222 0.10 -23.88 -7.60
CA GLY A 222 0.83 -24.99 -8.22
C GLY A 222 0.09 -26.32 -8.13
N SER A 223 -0.67 -26.57 -7.06
CA SER A 223 -1.48 -27.80 -6.94
C SER A 223 -2.63 -27.90 -7.96
N HIS A 224 -2.99 -26.79 -8.60
CA HIS A 224 -3.96 -26.76 -9.70
C HIS A 224 -3.33 -26.95 -11.09
N LEU A 225 -2.02 -27.18 -11.17
CA LEU A 225 -1.36 -27.57 -12.41
C LEU A 225 -1.41 -29.10 -12.59
N HIS A 226 -1.58 -29.55 -13.83
CA HIS A 226 -1.42 -30.96 -14.20
C HIS A 226 -0.35 -31.07 -15.29
N TYR A 227 0.35 -32.20 -15.30
CA TYR A 227 1.35 -32.46 -16.32
C TYR A 227 0.67 -32.95 -17.61
N ASP A 228 0.92 -32.25 -18.72
CA ASP A 228 0.51 -32.70 -20.05
C ASP A 228 1.68 -33.48 -20.69
N PRO A 229 1.59 -34.82 -20.81
CA PRO A 229 2.66 -35.63 -21.38
C PRO A 229 2.88 -35.39 -22.88
N LEU A 230 1.88 -34.86 -23.60
CA LEU A 230 2.00 -34.54 -25.03
C LEU A 230 2.83 -33.27 -25.24
N GLN A 231 2.71 -32.31 -24.32
CA GLN A 231 3.44 -31.04 -24.37
C GLN A 231 4.72 -31.06 -23.52
N GLY A 232 4.89 -32.07 -22.67
CA GLY A 232 6.04 -32.19 -21.77
C GLY A 232 6.11 -31.05 -20.74
N ARG A 233 4.97 -30.50 -20.33
CA ARG A 233 4.92 -29.34 -19.43
C ARG A 233 3.70 -29.35 -18.52
N TRP A 234 3.82 -28.63 -17.41
CA TRP A 234 2.71 -28.34 -16.50
C TRP A 234 1.76 -27.31 -17.11
N VAL A 235 0.46 -27.62 -17.12
CA VAL A 235 -0.61 -26.80 -17.68
C VAL A 235 -1.73 -26.60 -16.67
N LYS A 236 -2.53 -25.55 -16.89
CA LYS A 236 -3.65 -25.19 -16.01
C LYS A 236 -4.78 -26.23 -16.10
N SER A 237 -5.20 -26.80 -14.98
CA SER A 237 -6.31 -27.77 -14.92
C SER A 237 -7.68 -27.20 -15.27
N CYS A 238 -7.87 -25.90 -15.04
CA CYS A 238 -9.04 -25.14 -15.50
C CYS A 238 -8.61 -23.69 -15.76
N ARG A 239 -9.03 -23.12 -16.90
CA ARG A 239 -8.76 -21.71 -17.22
C ARG A 239 -9.29 -20.74 -16.16
N ASP A 240 -10.37 -21.12 -15.49
CA ASP A 240 -11.04 -20.25 -14.49
C ASP A 240 -10.51 -20.45 -13.06
N LYS A 241 -9.73 -21.51 -12.77
CA LYS A 241 -9.27 -21.84 -11.41
C LYS A 241 -7.78 -21.63 -11.20
N ALA A 242 -6.96 -21.85 -12.23
CA ALA A 242 -5.52 -21.68 -12.12
C ALA A 242 -5.14 -20.22 -12.45
N GLU A 243 -4.75 -19.47 -11.44
CA GLU A 243 -4.41 -18.05 -11.58
C GLU A 243 -3.12 -17.85 -12.39
N VAL A 244 -2.09 -18.69 -12.18
CA VAL A 244 -0.75 -18.54 -12.80
C VAL A 244 -0.35 -19.72 -13.71
N SER A 245 0.48 -19.46 -14.73
CA SER A 245 1.07 -20.54 -15.57
C SER A 245 2.26 -21.20 -14.89
N TRP A 246 2.75 -22.31 -15.46
CA TRP A 246 3.98 -22.96 -15.02
C TRP A 246 5.18 -22.00 -15.03
N GLU A 247 5.33 -21.22 -16.11
CA GLU A 247 6.44 -20.28 -16.27
C GLU A 247 6.38 -19.18 -15.20
N GLU A 248 5.18 -18.66 -14.92
CA GLU A 248 4.99 -17.64 -13.90
C GLU A 248 5.22 -18.21 -12.48
N LEU A 249 4.75 -19.43 -12.20
CA LEU A 249 5.01 -20.10 -10.93
C LEU A 249 6.53 -20.28 -10.70
N LYS A 250 7.23 -20.76 -11.73
CA LYS A 250 8.68 -20.91 -11.71
C LYS A 250 9.39 -19.58 -11.46
N GLU A 251 9.06 -18.54 -12.23
CA GLU A 251 9.67 -17.21 -12.06
C GLU A 251 9.49 -16.68 -10.63
N ARG A 252 8.30 -16.88 -10.05
CA ARG A 252 8.00 -16.47 -8.67
C ARG A 252 8.87 -17.21 -7.65
N PHE A 253 9.00 -18.53 -7.76
CA PHE A 253 9.89 -19.32 -6.89
C PHE A 253 11.37 -18.98 -7.11
N SER A 254 11.81 -18.78 -8.35
CA SER A 254 13.18 -18.31 -8.66
C SER A 254 13.49 -16.99 -7.98
N CYS A 255 12.58 -16.01 -8.02
CA CYS A 255 12.77 -14.74 -7.33
C CYS A 255 12.85 -14.92 -5.80
N LEU A 256 12.06 -15.81 -5.21
CA LEU A 256 12.11 -16.11 -3.77
C LEU A 256 13.43 -16.78 -3.37
N CYS A 257 13.92 -17.74 -4.17
CA CYS A 257 15.20 -18.40 -3.96
C CYS A 257 16.42 -17.50 -4.20
N GLN A 258 16.26 -16.42 -4.98
CA GLN A 258 17.26 -15.35 -5.15
C GLN A 258 17.13 -14.23 -4.11
N GLY A 259 16.15 -14.30 -3.23
CA GLY A 259 15.89 -13.31 -2.19
C GLY A 259 16.90 -13.33 -1.03
N SER A 260 16.51 -12.75 0.12
CA SER A 260 17.37 -12.74 1.31
C SER A 260 17.69 -14.16 1.79
N GLY A 261 18.81 -14.37 2.49
CA GLY A 261 19.25 -15.70 2.92
C GLY A 261 18.17 -16.49 3.67
N MET A 262 17.48 -15.83 4.62
CA MET A 262 16.38 -16.44 5.36
C MET A 262 15.18 -16.79 4.45
N LEU A 263 14.83 -15.91 3.51
CA LEU A 263 13.73 -16.16 2.57
C LEU A 263 14.04 -17.34 1.64
N LYS A 264 15.28 -17.39 1.13
CA LYS A 264 15.77 -18.49 0.29
C LYS A 264 15.68 -19.81 1.03
N GLU A 265 16.23 -19.89 2.25
CA GLU A 265 16.21 -21.12 3.05
C GLU A 265 14.78 -21.59 3.35
N GLN A 266 13.88 -20.67 3.71
CA GLN A 266 12.47 -20.97 3.94
C GLN A 266 11.78 -21.49 2.67
N THR A 267 12.03 -20.86 1.53
CA THR A 267 11.44 -21.24 0.24
C THR A 267 11.94 -22.62 -0.19
N GLN A 268 13.24 -22.87 -0.09
CA GLN A 268 13.82 -24.18 -0.43
C GLN A 268 13.35 -25.28 0.53
N ALA A 269 13.21 -24.99 1.82
CA ALA A 269 12.66 -25.93 2.79
C ALA A 269 11.20 -26.26 2.48
N ALA A 270 10.39 -25.26 2.12
CA ALA A 270 9.00 -25.47 1.73
C ALA A 270 8.89 -26.33 0.46
N LEU A 271 9.68 -26.05 -0.58
CA LEU A 271 9.69 -26.86 -1.81
C LEU A 271 10.12 -28.31 -1.55
N LYS A 272 11.16 -28.53 -0.73
CA LYS A 272 11.59 -29.88 -0.32
C LYS A 272 10.49 -30.62 0.44
N LEU A 273 9.79 -29.93 1.34
CA LEU A 273 8.67 -30.53 2.07
C LEU A 273 7.53 -30.93 1.12
N LEU A 274 7.18 -30.08 0.15
CA LEU A 274 6.14 -30.37 -0.84
C LEU A 274 6.54 -31.52 -1.77
N SER A 275 7.80 -31.55 -2.23
CA SER A 275 8.34 -32.70 -2.97
C SER A 275 8.26 -33.99 -2.18
N ALA A 276 8.64 -33.97 -0.89
CA ALA A 276 8.59 -35.13 -0.03
C ALA A 276 7.16 -35.63 0.21
N GLN A 277 6.18 -34.72 0.28
CA GLN A 277 4.76 -35.06 0.39
C GLN A 277 4.23 -35.75 -0.87
N ASP A 278 4.73 -35.38 -2.04
CA ASP A 278 4.37 -36.05 -3.29
C ASP A 278 5.08 -37.40 -3.45
N GLY A 279 6.22 -37.60 -2.79
CA GLY A 279 6.97 -38.87 -2.80
C GLY A 279 8.42 -38.77 -3.26
N ASP A 280 8.99 -37.56 -3.31
CA ASP A 280 10.39 -37.28 -3.72
C ASP A 280 10.77 -37.91 -5.06
N TYR A 281 9.86 -37.79 -6.03
CA TYR A 281 10.11 -38.26 -7.38
C TYR A 281 11.29 -37.52 -8.00
N LYS A 282 12.12 -38.26 -8.73
CA LYS A 282 13.24 -37.73 -9.53
C LYS A 282 12.93 -37.72 -11.03
N VAL A 283 11.67 -38.03 -11.38
CA VAL A 283 11.20 -38.17 -12.75
C VAL A 283 10.26 -37.01 -13.05
N CYS A 284 10.49 -36.33 -14.17
CA CYS A 284 9.69 -35.20 -14.60
C CYS A 284 8.21 -35.56 -14.78
N GLY A 285 7.33 -34.64 -14.40
CA GLY A 285 5.89 -34.74 -14.62
C GLY A 285 5.10 -35.56 -13.61
N LEU A 286 5.77 -36.09 -12.56
CA LEU A 286 5.10 -36.78 -11.45
C LEU A 286 4.77 -35.84 -10.29
N SER A 287 5.61 -34.83 -10.05
CA SER A 287 5.39 -33.82 -9.02
C SER A 287 5.81 -32.45 -9.53
N VAL A 288 4.89 -31.49 -9.43
CA VAL A 288 5.13 -30.09 -9.80
C VAL A 288 6.24 -29.48 -8.95
N TRP A 289 6.35 -29.93 -7.70
CA TRP A 289 7.33 -29.45 -6.73
C TRP A 289 8.71 -30.05 -6.97
N ALA A 290 8.78 -31.35 -7.32
CA ALA A 290 10.04 -31.97 -7.74
C ALA A 290 10.61 -31.30 -9.00
N ASP A 291 9.74 -31.03 -9.99
CA ASP A 291 10.12 -30.34 -11.22
C ASP A 291 10.59 -28.91 -10.94
N LEU A 292 9.91 -28.18 -10.05
CA LEU A 292 10.36 -26.85 -9.62
C LEU A 292 11.72 -26.89 -8.91
N LEU A 293 11.96 -27.87 -8.03
CA LEU A 293 13.25 -28.03 -7.35
C LEU A 293 14.42 -28.30 -8.31
N MET A 294 14.15 -28.93 -9.45
CA MET A 294 15.17 -29.17 -10.47
C MET A 294 15.50 -27.90 -11.27
N GLU A 295 14.57 -26.93 -11.34
CA GLU A 295 14.70 -25.74 -12.17
C GLU A 295 15.03 -24.44 -11.40
N VAL A 296 14.91 -24.41 -10.07
CA VAL A 296 14.98 -23.20 -9.23
C VAL A 296 16.19 -23.14 -8.29
#